data_AF-A0A085GIF8-F1
#
_entry.id   AF-A0A085GIF8-F1
#
_cell.length_a   1.000
_cell.length_b   1.000
_cell.length_c   1.000
_cell.angle_alpha   90.00
_cell.angle_beta   90.00
_cell.angle_gamma   90.00
#
_symmetry.space_group_name_H-M   'P 1'
#
loop_
_entity.id
_entity.type
_entity.pdbx_description
1 polymer ?
#
loop_
_entity_poly.entity_id
_entity_poly.type
_entity_poly.pdbx_seq_one_letter_code
_entity_poly.pdbx_strand_id
1 'polypeptide(L)' 'MAIEFTRWPDDLAARYREKGYWADLPLTDILTRQAKMTRLR' A
#
# COMPACT_ATOMS: atom_id res chain seq x y z
N MET A 1 3.16 17.18 6.77
CA MET A 1 3.21 17.89 5.48
C MET A 1 2.83 16.91 4.40
N ALA A 2 1.84 17.23 3.57
CA ALA A 2 1.50 16.43 2.39
C ALA A 2 2.32 16.95 1.21
N ILE A 3 2.79 16.05 0.35
CA ILE A 3 3.40 16.43 -0.93
C ILE A 3 2.25 16.70 -1.91
N GLU A 4 2.36 17.74 -2.73
CA GLU A 4 1.37 18.03 -3.77
C GLU A 4 1.42 16.98 -4.88
N PHE A 5 0.27 16.39 -5.21
CA PHE A 5 0.12 15.45 -6.32
C PHE A 5 -1.33 15.44 -6.83
N THR A 6 -1.51 15.08 -8.11
CA THR A 6 -2.85 14.89 -8.68
C THR A 6 -3.43 13.56 -8.21
N ARG A 7 -4.51 13.63 -7.44
CA ARG A 7 -5.23 12.45 -6.93
C ARG A 7 -6.06 11.79 -8.02
N TRP A 8 -6.30 10.50 -7.87
CA TRP A 8 -7.33 9.82 -8.63
C TRP A 8 -8.73 10.30 -8.17
N PRO A 9 -9.71 10.38 -9.09
CA PRO A 9 -11.12 10.51 -8.73
C PRO A 9 -11.56 9.40 -7.76
N ASP A 10 -12.50 9.72 -6.87
CA ASP A 10 -12.89 8.83 -5.77
C ASP A 10 -13.49 7.50 -6.26
N ASP A 11 -14.26 7.52 -7.35
CA ASP A 11 -14.87 6.35 -7.99
C ASP A 11 -13.80 5.39 -8.56
N LEU A 12 -12.77 5.94 -9.22
CA LEU A 12 -11.65 5.16 -9.73
C LEU A 12 -10.82 4.57 -8.60
N ALA A 13 -10.52 5.37 -7.57
CA ALA A 13 -9.78 4.92 -6.41
C ALA A 13 -10.51 3.78 -5.67
N ALA A 14 -11.84 3.87 -5.53
CA ALA A 14 -12.67 2.80 -4.97
C ALA A 14 -12.55 1.52 -5.81
N ARG A 15 -12.72 1.63 -7.13
CA ARG A 15 -12.61 0.49 -8.05
C ARG A 15 -11.25 -0.20 -8.01
N TYR A 16 -10.15 0.55 -7.83
CA TYR A 16 -8.81 -0.03 -7.70
C TYR A 16 -8.65 -0.85 -6.42
N ARG A 17 -9.27 -0.42 -5.31
CA ARG A 17 -9.28 -1.15 -4.04
C ARG A 17 -10.17 -2.37 -4.09
N GLU A 18 -11.38 -2.24 -4.64
CA GLU A 18 -12.32 -3.36 -4.80
C GLU A 18 -11.73 -4.51 -5.62
N LYS A 19 -10.93 -4.19 -6.65
CA LYS A 19 -10.22 -5.19 -7.45
C LYS A 19 -8.98 -5.77 -6.78
N GLY A 20 -8.59 -5.27 -5.61
CA GLY A 20 -7.39 -5.69 -4.89
C GLY A 20 -6.07 -5.22 -5.50
N TYR A 21 -6.11 -4.28 -6.47
CA TYR A 21 -4.88 -3.70 -7.04
C TYR A 21 -4.16 -2.82 -6.03
N TRP A 22 -4.92 -2.06 -5.25
CA TRP A 22 -4.40 -1.26 -4.15
C TRP A 22 -4.76 -1.95 -2.83
N ALA A 23 -3.73 -2.39 -2.12
CA ALA A 23 -3.87 -3.06 -0.83
C ALA A 23 -3.86 -2.08 0.37
N ASP A 24 -3.68 -0.78 0.10
CA ASP A 24 -3.52 0.27 1.11
C ASP A 24 -2.42 -0.02 2.16
N LEU A 25 -1.39 -0.76 1.76
CA LEU A 25 -0.21 -1.06 2.59
C LEU A 25 0.96 -0.15 2.23
N PRO A 26 1.77 0.27 3.22
CA PRO A 26 2.99 1.01 2.95
C PRO A 26 4.02 0.10 2.27
N LEU A 27 4.86 0.66 1.41
CA LEU A 27 5.92 -0.09 0.71
C LEU A 27 6.89 -0.79 1.68
N THR A 28 7.08 -0.23 2.89
CA THR A 28 7.92 -0.79 3.96
C THR A 28 7.37 -2.09 4.55
N ASP A 29 6.10 -2.43 4.30
CA ASP A 29 5.48 -3.65 4.80
C ASP A 29 6.19 -4.91 4.27
N ILE A 30 6.71 -4.86 3.03
CA ILE A 30 7.51 -5.95 2.44
C ILE A 30 8.74 -6.25 3.31
N LEU A 31 9.50 -5.22 3.66
CA LEU A 31 10.71 -5.36 4.49
C LEU A 31 10.36 -5.81 5.91
N THR A 32 9.27 -5.28 6.45
CA THR A 32 8.79 -5.62 7.81
C THR A 32 8.43 -7.09 7.90
N ARG A 33 7.74 -7.65 6.89
CA ARG A 33 7.40 -9.07 6.81
C ARG A 33 8.65 -9.94 6.73
N GLN A 34 9.61 -9.57 5.88
CA GLN A 34 10.86 -10.32 5.73
C GLN A 34 11.69 -10.29 7.01
N ALA A 35 11.86 -9.13 7.64
CA ALA A 35 12.61 -9.02 8.90
C ALA A 35 12.03 -9.90 10.02
N LYS A 36 10.70 -9.98 10.13
CA LYS A 36 10.02 -10.89 11.06
C LYS A 36 10.28 -12.34 10.73
N MET A 37 10.20 -12.72 9.45
CA MET A 37 10.44 -14.09 9.00
C MET A 37 11.89 -14.53 9.22
N THR A 38 12.86 -13.65 8.97
CA THR A 38 14.29 -13.94 9.20
C THR A 38 14.62 -14.05 10.68
N ARG A 39 14.00 -13.25 11.55
CA ARG A 39 14.23 -13.29 13.00
C ARG A 39 13.62 -14.52 13.70
N LEU A 40 12.75 -15.25 13.01
CA LEU A 40 12.15 -16.51 13.47
C LEU A 40 12.91 -17.76 12.99
N ARG A 41 14.00 -17.59 12.24
CA ARG A 41 14.98 -18.64 11.90
C ARG A 41 16.18 -18.56 12.84
#